data_AF-A0A3D0HCH7-F1
#
_entry.id   AF-A0A3D0HCH7-F1
#
_cell.length_a   1.000
_cell.length_b   1.000
_cell.length_c   1.000
_cell.angle_alpha   90.00
_cell.angle_beta   90.00
_cell.angle_gamma   90.00
#
_symmetry.space_group_name_H-M   'P 1'
#
loop_
_entity.id
_entity.type
_entity.pdbx_description
1 polymer ?
#
loop_
_entity_poly.entity_id
_entity_poly.type
_entity_poly.pdbx_seq_one_letter_code
_entity_poly.pdbx_strand_id
1 'polypeptide(L)'
;MEVSGTPAINSFNLHRLTKYATGKGLADDLHENLMQALYDEHRDISRPAEILELAARSGLDPEMSLKVLATDAYAAEVRADEKAAADAGITSIPHFVIGGTVYPDGGNVPEMVAKVLELAGEDKQEAESAGEFASGAACTLGEDGKYHCA
;
A
#
# COMPACT_ATOMS: atom_id res chain seq x y z
N MET A 1 6.33 -14.77 31.85
CA MET A 1 4.92 -15.12 31.61
C MET A 1 4.85 -15.72 30.23
N GLU A 2 4.96 -17.05 30.14
CA GLU A 2 4.75 -17.78 28.88
C GLU A 2 3.25 -17.84 28.64
N VAL A 3 2.78 -17.16 27.60
CA VAL A 3 1.39 -17.28 27.15
C VAL A 3 1.33 -18.52 26.26
N SER A 4 1.08 -19.69 26.86
CA SER A 4 0.91 -20.93 26.11
C SER A 4 -0.43 -20.93 25.38
N GLY A 5 -0.39 -21.03 24.05
CA GLY A 5 -1.56 -21.42 23.25
C GLY A 5 -1.95 -20.52 22.08
N THR A 6 -1.39 -19.32 21.92
CA THR A 6 -1.67 -18.54 20.69
C THR A 6 -0.80 -19.06 19.56
N PRO A 7 -1.38 -19.60 18.47
CA PRO A 7 -0.56 -20.08 17.37
C PRO A 7 0.15 -18.89 16.70
N ALA A 8 1.43 -19.06 16.37
CA ALA A 8 2.22 -17.99 15.76
C ALA A 8 1.69 -17.70 14.34
N ILE A 9 1.30 -16.46 14.09
CA ILE A 9 0.90 -16.01 12.75
C ILE A 9 2.16 -15.93 11.89
N ASN A 10 2.13 -16.61 10.74
CA ASN A 10 3.22 -16.52 9.76
C ASN A 10 2.97 -15.33 8.82
N SER A 11 3.50 -14.16 9.17
CA SER A 11 3.38 -12.95 8.34
C SER A 11 4.05 -13.11 6.96
N PHE A 12 5.06 -13.97 6.82
CA PHE A 12 5.69 -14.23 5.51
C PHE A 12 4.68 -14.82 4.52
N ASN A 13 3.81 -15.74 4.96
CA ASN A 13 2.72 -16.26 4.13
C ASN A 13 1.72 -15.17 3.74
N LEU A 14 1.39 -14.28 4.67
CA LEU A 14 0.48 -13.16 4.40
C LEU A 14 1.11 -12.20 3.39
N HIS A 15 2.40 -11.86 3.52
CA HIS A 15 3.11 -11.02 2.55
C HIS A 15 3.16 -11.64 1.16
N ARG A 16 3.37 -12.96 1.04
CA ARG A 16 3.31 -13.65 -0.25
C ARG A 16 1.93 -13.58 -0.89
N LEU A 17 0.88 -13.71 -0.07
CA LEU A 17 -0.49 -13.55 -0.53
C LEU A 17 -0.80 -12.09 -0.92
N THR A 18 -0.28 -11.11 -0.18
CA THR A 18 -0.36 -9.69 -0.53
C THR A 18 0.31 -9.43 -1.88
N LYS A 19 1.49 -10.00 -2.16
CA LYS A 19 2.15 -9.88 -3.47
C LYS A 19 1.28 -10.41 -4.61
N TYR A 20 0.63 -11.55 -4.40
CA TYR A 20 -0.36 -12.08 -5.35
C TYR A 20 -1.53 -11.09 -5.55
N ALA A 21 -2.08 -10.56 -4.46
CA ALA A 21 -3.19 -9.63 -4.48
C ALA A 21 -2.85 -8.29 -5.15
N THR A 22 -1.61 -7.79 -4.99
CA THR A 22 -1.12 -6.57 -5.66
C THR A 22 -1.20 -6.72 -7.18
N GLY A 23 -0.82 -7.87 -7.73
CA GLY A 23 -0.94 -8.16 -9.16
C GLY A 23 -2.37 -8.23 -9.68
N LYS A 24 -3.38 -8.24 -8.78
CA LYS A 24 -4.81 -8.23 -9.08
C LYS A 24 -5.50 -6.90 -8.72
N GLY A 25 -4.77 -5.95 -8.12
CA GLY A 25 -5.37 -4.72 -7.59
C GLY A 25 -6.24 -4.92 -6.35
N LEU A 26 -6.05 -6.03 -5.62
CA LEU A 26 -6.86 -6.43 -4.46
C LEU A 26 -6.04 -6.44 -3.15
N ALA A 27 -4.86 -5.82 -3.14
CA ALA A 27 -3.99 -5.80 -1.96
C ALA A 27 -4.62 -5.06 -0.78
N ASP A 28 -5.29 -3.94 -1.03
CA ASP A 28 -5.94 -3.12 0.00
C ASP A 28 -7.14 -3.84 0.59
N ASP A 29 -7.99 -4.44 -0.26
CA ASP A 29 -9.13 -5.26 0.19
C ASP A 29 -8.65 -6.45 1.03
N LEU A 30 -7.58 -7.12 0.63
CA LEU A 30 -6.98 -8.21 1.41
C LEU A 30 -6.44 -7.71 2.75
N HIS A 31 -5.74 -6.57 2.75
CA HIS A 31 -5.19 -6.00 3.97
C HIS A 31 -6.30 -5.65 4.97
N GLU A 32 -7.34 -4.95 4.52
CA GLU A 32 -8.48 -4.58 5.35
C GLU A 32 -9.17 -5.81 5.95
N ASN A 33 -9.48 -6.82 5.13
CA ASN A 33 -10.11 -8.04 5.62
C ASN A 33 -9.23 -8.80 6.63
N LEU A 34 -7.90 -8.85 6.42
CA LEU A 34 -6.97 -9.47 7.36
C LEU A 34 -6.88 -8.69 8.68
N MET A 35 -6.81 -7.36 8.63
CA MET A 35 -6.75 -6.50 9.81
C MET A 35 -8.05 -6.56 10.60
N GLN A 36 -9.20 -6.50 9.92
CA GLN A 36 -10.52 -6.68 10.54
C GLN A 36 -10.63 -8.05 11.20
N ALA A 37 -10.22 -9.12 10.51
CA ALA A 37 -10.23 -10.47 11.06
C ALA A 37 -9.36 -10.60 12.31
N LEU A 38 -8.18 -9.96 12.33
CA LEU A 38 -7.23 -10.02 13.43
C LEU A 38 -7.67 -9.17 14.64
N TYR A 39 -8.07 -7.93 14.40
CA TYR A 39 -8.29 -6.94 15.47
C TYR A 39 -9.74 -6.85 15.93
N ASP A 40 -10.71 -7.00 15.02
CA ASP A 40 -12.13 -6.81 15.34
C ASP A 40 -12.85 -8.14 15.56
N GLU A 41 -12.61 -9.12 14.68
CA GLU A 41 -13.29 -10.43 14.72
C GLU A 41 -12.54 -11.46 15.58
N HIS A 42 -11.29 -11.16 15.97
CA HIS A 42 -10.41 -12.05 16.74
C HIS A 42 -10.27 -13.48 16.16
N ARG A 43 -10.23 -13.58 14.83
CA ARG A 43 -10.07 -14.85 14.11
C ARG A 43 -8.65 -15.37 14.19
N ASP A 44 -8.52 -16.70 14.17
CA ASP A 44 -7.23 -17.39 14.21
C ASP A 44 -6.58 -17.44 12.82
N ILE A 45 -6.03 -16.32 12.36
CA ILE A 45 -5.36 -16.18 11.05
C ILE A 45 -3.99 -16.89 10.99
N SER A 46 -3.65 -17.73 11.97
CA SER A 46 -2.56 -18.70 11.84
C SER A 46 -2.95 -19.89 10.95
N ARG A 47 -4.26 -20.12 10.76
CA ARG A 47 -4.80 -21.27 10.03
C ARG A 47 -4.92 -20.96 8.54
N PRO A 48 -4.39 -21.83 7.65
CA PRO A 48 -4.53 -21.64 6.21
C PRO A 48 -5.98 -21.53 5.73
N ALA A 49 -6.91 -22.25 6.37
CA ALA A 49 -8.33 -22.19 6.00
C ALA A 49 -8.94 -20.80 6.22
N GLU A 50 -8.62 -20.15 7.34
CA GLU A 50 -9.09 -18.79 7.65
C GLU A 50 -8.51 -17.77 6.67
N ILE A 51 -7.21 -17.90 6.35
CA ILE A 51 -6.54 -17.06 5.36
C ILE A 51 -7.18 -17.21 3.97
N LEU A 52 -7.53 -18.43 3.56
CA LEU A 52 -8.16 -18.70 2.26
C LEU A 52 -9.58 -18.14 2.17
N GLU A 53 -10.35 -18.22 3.25
CA GLU A 53 -11.68 -17.61 3.30
C GLU A 53 -11.58 -16.08 3.19
N LEU A 54 -10.64 -15.46 3.91
CA LEU A 54 -10.39 -14.02 3.82
C LEU A 54 -9.91 -13.61 2.42
N ALA A 55 -9.02 -14.40 1.81
CA ALA A 55 -8.58 -14.20 0.43
C ALA A 55 -9.76 -14.20 -0.55
N ALA A 56 -10.66 -15.18 -0.42
CA ALA A 56 -11.86 -15.28 -1.25
C ALA A 56 -12.83 -14.11 -0.98
N ARG A 57 -13.00 -13.69 0.27
CA ARG A 57 -13.80 -12.51 0.66
C ARG A 57 -13.26 -11.23 0.02
N SER A 58 -11.94 -11.13 -0.16
CA SER A 58 -11.28 -10.02 -0.87
C SER A 58 -11.29 -10.17 -2.40
N GLY A 59 -11.96 -11.19 -2.94
CA GLY A 59 -12.08 -11.41 -4.39
C GLY A 59 -10.92 -12.16 -5.04
N LEU A 60 -9.99 -12.73 -4.26
CA LEU A 60 -8.91 -13.57 -4.80
C LEU A 60 -9.42 -14.95 -5.18
N ASP A 61 -8.83 -15.49 -6.26
CA ASP A 61 -9.08 -16.87 -6.67
C ASP A 61 -8.63 -17.86 -5.57
N PRO A 62 -9.51 -18.75 -5.07
CA PRO A 62 -9.19 -19.66 -3.97
C PRO A 62 -8.11 -20.69 -4.34
N GLU A 63 -8.09 -21.20 -5.57
CA GLU A 63 -7.13 -22.22 -6.00
C GLU A 63 -5.72 -21.63 -6.10
N MET A 64 -5.60 -20.43 -6.65
CA MET A 64 -4.35 -19.70 -6.73
C MET A 64 -3.87 -19.26 -5.35
N SER A 65 -4.78 -18.82 -4.47
CA SER A 65 -4.44 -18.48 -3.09
C SER A 65 -3.90 -19.71 -2.34
N LEU A 66 -4.55 -20.87 -2.52
CA LEU A 66 -4.06 -22.14 -1.98
C LEU A 66 -2.68 -22.50 -2.52
N LYS A 67 -2.47 -22.34 -3.83
CA LYS A 67 -1.16 -22.57 -4.46
C LYS A 67 -0.06 -21.66 -3.89
N VAL A 68 -0.37 -20.39 -3.65
CA VAL A 68 0.58 -19.45 -3.02
C VAL A 68 0.94 -19.91 -1.60
N LEU A 69 -0.04 -20.34 -0.81
CA LEU A 69 0.20 -20.83 0.56
C LEU A 69 0.91 -22.19 0.61
N ALA A 70 0.72 -23.05 -0.40
CA ALA A 70 1.27 -24.40 -0.46
C ALA A 70 2.66 -24.50 -1.13
N THR A 71 3.12 -23.43 -1.78
CA THR A 71 4.40 -23.41 -2.53
C THR A 71 5.28 -22.24 -2.10
N ASP A 72 6.41 -22.04 -2.77
CA ASP A 72 7.29 -20.88 -2.60
C ASP A 72 6.97 -19.72 -3.55
N ALA A 73 5.78 -19.71 -4.16
CA ALA A 73 5.36 -18.59 -5.00
C ALA A 73 5.42 -17.27 -4.22
N TYR A 74 5.93 -16.22 -4.87
CA TYR A 74 6.15 -14.88 -4.30
C TYR A 74 7.22 -14.79 -3.19
N ALA A 75 7.90 -15.88 -2.84
CA ALA A 75 8.92 -15.85 -1.78
C ALA A 75 10.11 -14.96 -2.16
N ALA A 76 10.59 -15.02 -3.40
CA ALA A 76 11.72 -14.23 -3.87
C ALA A 76 11.40 -12.73 -3.84
N GLU A 77 10.19 -12.36 -4.21
CA GLU A 77 9.67 -10.99 -4.24
C GLU A 77 9.56 -10.43 -2.83
N VAL A 78 9.06 -11.20 -1.86
CA VAL A 78 9.03 -10.77 -0.45
C VAL A 78 10.44 -10.59 0.10
N ARG A 79 11.37 -11.50 -0.20
CA ARG A 79 12.78 -11.35 0.22
C ARG A 79 13.46 -10.16 -0.44
N ALA A 80 13.11 -9.84 -1.68
CA ALA A 80 13.61 -8.66 -2.37
C ALA A 80 13.14 -7.37 -1.69
N ASP A 81 11.87 -7.29 -1.29
CA ASP A 81 11.35 -6.16 -0.51
C ASP A 81 12.06 -6.02 0.85
N GLU A 82 12.19 -7.11 1.61
CA GLU A 82 12.90 -7.11 2.89
C GLU A 82 14.34 -6.62 2.73
N LYS A 83 15.03 -7.07 1.68
CA LYS A 83 16.38 -6.62 1.36
C LYS A 83 16.42 -5.15 0.99
N ALA A 84 15.50 -4.68 0.16
CA ALA A 84 15.43 -3.26 -0.23
C ALA A 84 15.19 -2.36 1.00
N ALA A 85 14.33 -2.78 1.93
CA ALA A 85 14.10 -2.09 3.19
C ALA A 85 15.38 -2.07 4.06
N ALA A 86 16.05 -3.21 4.20
CA ALA A 86 17.29 -3.31 4.97
C ALA A 86 18.42 -2.46 4.37
N ASP A 87 18.58 -2.48 3.04
CA ASP A 87 19.57 -1.66 2.32
C ASP A 87 19.26 -0.15 2.47
N ALA A 88 18.00 0.22 2.65
CA ALA A 88 17.55 1.58 2.98
C ALA A 88 17.68 1.93 4.48
N GLY A 89 18.21 1.02 5.31
CA GLY A 89 18.39 1.22 6.75
C GLY A 89 17.12 1.07 7.59
N ILE A 90 16.03 0.55 7.01
CA ILE A 90 14.76 0.34 7.71
C ILE A 90 14.84 -0.93 8.56
N THR A 91 14.62 -0.79 9.87
CA THR A 91 14.76 -1.91 10.83
C THR A 91 13.49 -2.23 11.62
N SER A 92 12.43 -1.43 11.48
CA SER A 92 11.13 -1.66 12.12
C SER A 92 9.99 -1.21 11.20
N ILE A 93 8.73 -1.40 11.62
CA ILE A 93 7.53 -0.90 10.94
C ILE A 93 6.66 -0.14 11.95
N PRO A 94 5.84 0.84 11.51
CA PRO A 94 5.69 1.35 10.13
C PRO A 94 6.81 2.33 9.72
N HIS A 95 7.14 2.37 8.43
CA HIS A 95 8.05 3.34 7.82
C HIS A 95 7.45 3.85 6.51
N PHE A 96 7.71 5.12 6.19
CA PHE A 96 7.27 5.74 4.94
C PHE A 96 8.47 6.31 4.19
N VAL A 97 8.45 6.21 2.86
CA VAL A 97 9.46 6.80 1.98
C VAL A 97 8.77 7.75 1.02
N ILE A 98 9.07 9.05 1.13
CA ILE A 98 8.44 10.12 0.33
C ILE A 98 9.56 10.90 -0.37
N GLY A 99 9.55 10.94 -1.71
CA GLY A 99 10.60 11.60 -2.49
C GLY A 99 12.01 11.09 -2.19
N GLY A 100 12.16 9.78 -1.92
CA GLY A 100 13.43 9.17 -1.54
C GLY A 100 13.88 9.44 -0.10
N THR A 101 13.13 10.21 0.69
CA THR A 101 13.41 10.45 2.11
C THR A 101 12.69 9.43 2.97
N VAL A 102 13.43 8.73 3.85
CA VAL A 102 12.88 7.75 4.81
C VAL A 102 12.43 8.47 6.08
N TYR A 103 11.18 8.26 6.49
CA TYR A 103 10.61 8.80 7.72
C TYR A 103 10.51 7.69 8.78
N PRO A 104 11.26 7.79 9.89
CA PRO A 104 11.21 6.80 10.97
C PRO A 104 9.90 6.87 11.76
N ASP A 105 9.50 5.73 12.33
CA ASP A 105 8.39 5.58 13.29
C ASP A 105 7.02 6.08 12.79
N GLY A 106 6.70 5.83 11.52
CA GLY A 106 5.48 6.32 10.89
C GLY A 106 5.46 7.83 10.61
N GLY A 107 6.51 8.54 11.05
CA GLY A 107 6.76 9.98 10.98
C GLY A 107 5.60 10.91 11.38
N ASN A 108 5.87 12.21 11.38
CA ASN A 108 4.87 13.21 11.70
C ASN A 108 4.02 13.49 10.43
N VAL A 109 2.72 13.15 10.47
CA VAL A 109 1.79 13.30 9.33
C VAL A 109 1.87 14.69 8.67
N PRO A 110 1.82 15.81 9.41
CA PRO A 110 2.10 17.14 8.88
C PRO A 110 3.37 17.28 8.04
N GLU A 111 4.50 16.72 8.47
CA GLU A 111 5.79 16.81 7.76
C GLU A 111 5.75 15.97 6.47
N MET A 112 5.11 14.80 6.51
CA MET A 112 4.89 13.98 5.33
C MET A 112 4.03 14.69 4.30
N VAL A 113 2.90 15.26 4.72
CA VAL A 113 1.99 16.00 3.84
C VAL A 113 2.71 17.20 3.23
N ALA A 114 3.47 17.94 4.03
CA ALA A 114 4.27 19.05 3.52
C ALA A 114 5.26 18.59 2.44
N LYS A 115 5.96 17.46 2.66
CA LYS A 115 6.89 16.92 1.66
C LYS A 115 6.19 16.45 0.38
N VAL A 116 5.04 15.81 0.49
CA VAL A 116 4.22 15.42 -0.67
C VAL A 116 3.80 16.64 -1.48
N LEU A 117 3.37 17.72 -0.82
CA LEU A 117 2.97 18.96 -1.49
C LEU A 117 4.17 19.68 -2.15
N GLU A 118 5.35 19.66 -1.52
CA GLU A 118 6.59 20.18 -2.10
C GLU A 118 6.93 19.45 -3.40
N LEU A 119 7.00 18.12 -3.36
CA LEU A 119 7.30 17.28 -4.53
C LEU A 119 6.27 17.47 -5.66
N ALA A 120 4.98 17.54 -5.31
CA ALA A 120 3.93 17.80 -6.29
C ALA A 120 4.00 19.21 -6.90
N GLY A 121 4.64 20.16 -6.22
CA GLY A 121 4.94 21.49 -6.74
C GLY A 121 6.17 21.50 -7.66
N GLU A 122 7.21 20.72 -7.33
CA GLU A 122 8.43 20.56 -8.13
C GLU A 122 8.15 19.84 -9.47
N ASP A 123 7.31 18.80 -9.47
CA ASP A 123 6.89 18.08 -10.68
C ASP A 123 6.16 18.98 -11.68
N LYS A 124 5.48 20.04 -11.22
CA LYS A 124 4.87 21.04 -12.12
C LYS A 124 5.92 21.89 -12.82
N GLN A 125 7.02 22.25 -12.18
CA GLN A 125 8.09 23.03 -12.81
C GLN A 125 8.82 22.25 -13.90
N GLU A 126 9.01 20.94 -13.71
CA GLU A 126 9.61 20.09 -14.73
C GLU A 126 8.64 19.77 -15.89
N ALA A 127 7.36 19.55 -15.58
CA ALA A 127 6.30 19.40 -16.61
C ALA A 127 6.04 20.70 -17.40
N GLU A 128 6.16 21.87 -16.77
CA GLU A 128 6.05 23.18 -17.43
C GLU A 128 7.29 23.51 -18.29
N SER A 129 8.46 22.90 -18.00
CA SER A 129 9.66 23.02 -18.84
C SER A 129 9.68 22.06 -20.04
N ALA A 130 8.76 21.07 -20.06
CA ALA A 130 8.63 20.07 -21.09
C ALA A 130 7.22 20.09 -21.72
N GLY A 131 6.76 21.26 -22.16
CA GLY A 131 5.59 21.34 -23.03
C GLY A 131 4.85 22.66 -22.93
N GLU A 132 5.20 23.60 -23.80
CA GLU A 132 4.28 24.65 -24.26
C GLU A 132 3.09 23.95 -24.98
N PHE A 133 2.12 23.46 -24.23
CA PHE A 133 0.85 22.98 -24.76
C PHE A 133 -0.16 24.13 -24.73
N ALA A 134 -0.26 24.78 -25.89
CA ALA A 134 -1.35 25.60 -26.41
C ALA A 134 -2.46 26.01 -25.43
N SER A 135 -2.50 27.31 -25.16
CA SER A 135 -3.66 28.07 -24.68
C SER A 135 -4.96 27.63 -25.37
N GLY A 136 -5.90 27.11 -24.59
CA GLY A 136 -7.27 26.78 -25.02
C GLY A 136 -8.26 27.13 -23.92
N ALA A 137 -8.93 28.28 -24.08
CA ALA A 137 -10.09 28.79 -23.33
C ALA A 137 -10.01 28.75 -21.79
N ALA A 138 -9.42 29.79 -21.20
CA ALA A 138 -9.64 30.09 -19.78
C ALA A 138 -11.02 30.72 -19.60
N CYS A 139 -11.97 29.96 -19.07
CA CYS A 139 -13.24 30.52 -18.62
C CYS A 139 -13.04 31.19 -17.26
N THR A 140 -13.19 32.50 -17.18
CA THR A 140 -13.07 33.26 -15.92
C THR A 140 -14.46 33.61 -15.40
N LEU A 141 -14.63 33.56 -14.07
CA LEU A 141 -15.86 33.99 -13.40
C LEU A 141 -15.83 35.50 -13.23
N GLY A 142 -16.77 36.21 -13.87
CA GLY A 142 -16.94 37.65 -13.71
C GLY A 142 -17.56 38.01 -12.36
N GLU A 143 -17.35 39.25 -11.93
CA GLU A 143 -17.94 39.81 -10.69
C GLU A 143 -19.47 39.87 -10.72
N ASP A 144 -20.08 39.66 -11.90
CA ASP A 144 -21.51 39.47 -12.12
C ASP A 144 -22.01 38.04 -11.84
N GLY A 145 -21.10 37.14 -11.42
CA GLY A 145 -21.39 35.73 -11.13
C GLY A 145 -21.56 34.86 -12.37
N LYS A 146 -21.10 35.32 -13.55
CA LYS A 146 -21.20 34.55 -14.81
C LYS A 146 -19.83 34.14 -15.33
N TYR A 147 -19.75 32.91 -15.84
CA TYR A 147 -18.55 32.43 -16.51
C TYR A 147 -18.51 32.97 -17.94
N HIS A 148 -17.41 33.67 -18.26
CA HIS A 148 -17.11 34.14 -19.60
C HIS A 148 -15.96 33.29 -20.15
N CYS A 149 -16.23 32.60 -21.26
CA CYS A 149 -15.22 31.90 -22.02
C CYS A 149 -14.95 32.74 -23.29
N ALA A 150 -13.68 33.02 -23.58
CA ALA A 150 -13.23 33.58 -24.86
C ALA A 150 -12.93 32.45 -25.85
#